data_AF-A0A8H9W3T3-F1
#
_entry.id   AF-A0A8H9W3T3-F1
#
_cell.length_a   1.000
_cell.length_b   1.000
_cell.length_c   1.000
_cell.angle_alpha   90.00
_cell.angle_beta   90.00
_cell.angle_gamma   90.00
#
_symmetry.space_group_name_H-M   'P 1'
#
loop_
_entity.id
_entity.type
_entity.pdbx_description
1 polymer ?
#
loop_
_entity_poly.entity_id
_entity_poly.type
_entity_poly.pdbx_seq_one_letter_code
_entity_poly.pdbx_strand_id
1 'polypeptide(L)'
;MKLSDLFKVSLIATAISLAGCGGDLVVSEGDTTINEGDTVTNVVEGGSDTDDETSSRDDSQNGTTGFPADIDNALVQGLATDVSSEFPAITDKPVYRLSADTTLIADVSLTNDAHWIVSGRTAVGNDRADSTTLYIQQGTTIIGESGDDFLVVRRGSQIESVGTASQPITMTSIQDVTGSETAIGQWGGLVLLGNAPANSCGDQQGEATADELANCGVSAEGDAGQFGGNISDDNSGTLKYVLVKQAGKTLGNGDELNGITFAGVGSATTVDYIQV
;
A
#
# COMPACT_ATOMS: atom_id res chain seq x y z
N MET A 1 -47.42 -31.84 -29.42
CA MET A 1 -46.85 -31.38 -30.71
C MET A 1 -45.65 -30.51 -30.40
N LYS A 2 -44.52 -30.83 -31.04
CA LYS A 2 -43.25 -30.11 -30.98
C LYS A 2 -43.34 -28.88 -31.89
N LEU A 3 -42.73 -27.75 -31.49
CA LEU A 3 -42.20 -26.77 -32.43
C LEU A 3 -40.70 -26.70 -32.23
N SER A 4 -39.99 -27.33 -33.15
CA SER A 4 -38.57 -27.18 -33.38
C SER A 4 -38.34 -26.12 -34.47
N ASP A 5 -37.12 -25.58 -34.47
CA ASP A 5 -36.41 -25.01 -35.61
C ASP A 5 -36.87 -23.65 -36.14
N LEU A 6 -36.09 -22.60 -35.82
CA LEU A 6 -35.49 -21.76 -36.87
C LEU A 6 -34.33 -20.91 -36.33
N PHE A 7 -33.11 -21.45 -36.44
CA PHE A 7 -31.89 -20.65 -36.48
C PHE A 7 -31.85 -19.90 -37.81
N LYS A 8 -31.74 -18.57 -37.79
CA LYS A 8 -31.28 -17.76 -38.92
C LYS A 8 -30.05 -16.98 -38.49
N VAL A 9 -28.91 -17.46 -39.01
CA VAL A 9 -27.59 -16.85 -38.98
C VAL A 9 -27.65 -15.50 -39.71
N SER A 10 -27.17 -14.44 -39.06
CA SER A 10 -26.78 -13.20 -39.73
C SER A 10 -25.34 -12.89 -39.35
N LEU A 11 -24.43 -13.20 -40.28
CA LEU A 11 -23.03 -12.78 -40.26
C LEU A 11 -23.00 -11.33 -40.78
N ILE A 12 -22.73 -10.37 -39.89
CA ILE A 12 -22.27 -9.04 -40.29
C ILE A 12 -20.79 -8.98 -39.94
N ALA A 13 -19.96 -9.04 -40.99
CA ALA A 13 -18.54 -8.81 -40.91
C ALA A 13 -18.30 -7.30 -40.86
N THR A 14 -17.85 -6.79 -39.72
CA THR A 14 -17.37 -5.41 -39.60
C THR A 14 -15.88 -5.40 -39.92
N ALA A 15 -15.52 -4.85 -41.08
CA ALA A 15 -14.14 -4.63 -41.49
C ALA A 15 -13.53 -3.48 -40.66
N ILE A 16 -12.41 -3.76 -40.00
CA ILE A 16 -11.59 -2.78 -39.27
C ILE A 16 -10.74 -2.03 -40.30
N SER A 17 -11.01 -0.74 -40.52
CA SER A 17 -10.07 0.16 -41.20
C SER A 17 -9.08 0.70 -40.17
N LEU A 18 -7.93 0.04 -40.03
CA LEU A 18 -6.80 0.53 -39.23
C LEU A 18 -6.08 1.60 -40.06
N ALA A 19 -6.37 2.88 -39.78
CA ALA A 19 -5.58 3.98 -40.32
C ALA A 19 -4.23 3.99 -39.58
N GLY A 20 -3.17 3.63 -40.29
CA GLY A 20 -1.81 3.71 -39.79
C GLY A 20 -1.41 5.16 -39.54
N CYS A 21 -1.16 5.50 -38.28
CA CYS A 21 -0.33 6.63 -37.92
C CYS A 21 1.08 6.09 -37.73
N GLY A 22 1.91 6.18 -38.78
CA GLY A 22 3.34 5.94 -38.68
C GLY A 22 3.99 7.10 -37.92
N GLY A 23 4.27 6.89 -36.64
CA GLY A 23 5.20 7.70 -35.86
C GLY A 23 6.56 7.01 -35.87
N ASP A 24 7.56 7.69 -36.41
CA ASP A 24 8.95 7.26 -36.47
C ASP A 24 9.54 7.19 -35.04
N LEU A 25 10.14 6.06 -34.68
CA LEU A 25 10.95 5.92 -33.47
C LEU A 25 12.34 6.47 -33.81
N VAL A 26 12.59 7.73 -33.46
CA VAL A 26 13.95 8.28 -33.53
C VAL A 26 14.73 7.79 -32.32
N VAL A 27 15.46 6.69 -32.50
CA VAL A 27 16.55 6.31 -31.59
C VAL A 27 17.75 7.18 -31.96
N SER A 28 18.05 8.18 -31.14
CA SER A 28 19.33 8.87 -31.21
C SER A 28 20.38 8.00 -30.52
N GLU A 29 21.01 7.10 -31.27
CA GLU A 29 22.26 6.51 -30.81
C GLU A 29 23.30 7.64 -30.77
N GLY A 30 23.75 7.99 -29.57
CA GLY A 30 24.82 8.96 -29.39
C GLY A 30 26.04 8.53 -30.22
N ASP A 31 26.52 9.45 -31.04
CA ASP A 31 27.76 9.32 -31.80
C ASP A 31 28.91 9.00 -30.84
N THR A 32 29.31 7.74 -30.80
CA THR A 32 30.50 7.28 -30.08
C THR A 32 31.59 6.99 -31.09
N THR A 33 32.06 8.05 -31.77
CA THR A 33 33.38 8.05 -32.38
C THR A 33 34.45 8.24 -31.29
N ILE A 34 34.76 7.16 -30.57
CA ILE A 34 36.00 7.07 -29.81
C ILE A 34 37.15 6.80 -30.79
N ASN A 35 37.84 7.87 -31.19
CA ASN A 35 39.15 7.74 -31.83
C ASN A 35 40.18 7.36 -30.75
N GLU A 36 40.85 6.21 -30.93
CA GLU A 36 42.00 5.83 -30.10
C GLU A 36 43.07 6.93 -30.20
N GLY A 37 43.34 7.61 -29.09
CA GLY A 37 44.48 8.52 -28.96
C GLY A 37 44.26 9.82 -28.20
N ASP A 38 43.03 10.19 -27.81
CA ASP A 38 42.85 11.46 -27.09
C ASP A 38 43.10 11.32 -25.59
N THR A 39 44.12 12.03 -25.12
CA THR A 39 44.57 12.02 -23.73
C THR A 39 44.04 13.29 -23.08
N VAL A 40 42.90 13.22 -22.40
CA VAL A 40 42.30 14.42 -21.81
C VAL A 40 42.95 14.74 -20.47
N THR A 41 43.77 15.78 -20.50
CA THR A 41 44.40 16.44 -19.35
C THR A 41 43.37 17.21 -18.51
N ASN A 42 43.32 16.95 -17.20
CA ASN A 42 42.58 17.77 -16.23
C ASN A 42 43.11 19.21 -16.21
N VAL A 43 42.32 20.16 -16.70
CA VAL A 43 42.50 21.58 -16.44
C VAL A 43 41.36 22.02 -15.52
N VAL A 44 41.71 22.35 -14.28
CA VAL A 44 40.79 22.99 -13.32
C VAL A 44 40.91 24.50 -13.53
N GLU A 45 39.89 25.12 -14.09
CA GLU A 45 39.65 26.56 -13.94
C GLU A 45 38.26 26.79 -13.35
N GLY A 46 38.24 27.56 -12.25
CA GLY A 46 37.05 27.85 -11.48
C GLY A 46 36.15 28.90 -12.16
N GLY A 47 34.84 28.67 -12.04
CA GLY A 47 33.79 29.60 -12.43
C GLY A 47 32.47 29.17 -11.77
N SER A 48 31.78 30.15 -11.17
CA SER A 48 30.61 30.03 -10.30
C SER A 48 29.29 29.65 -10.98
N ASP A 49 28.42 29.02 -10.19
CA ASP A 49 26.94 28.92 -10.28
C ASP A 49 26.30 28.39 -11.57
N THR A 50 25.70 27.20 -11.51
CA THR A 50 24.24 26.97 -11.34
C THR A 50 23.89 25.49 -11.60
N ASP A 51 23.21 24.87 -10.63
CA ASP A 51 22.21 23.79 -10.71
C ASP A 51 22.33 22.73 -11.83
N ASP A 52 22.85 21.54 -11.48
CA ASP A 52 22.50 20.28 -12.18
C ASP A 52 22.55 19.10 -11.19
N GLU A 53 21.39 18.74 -10.66
CA GLU A 53 21.16 17.57 -9.79
C GLU A 53 21.15 16.28 -10.65
N THR A 54 22.33 15.77 -10.99
CA THR A 54 22.47 14.37 -11.39
C THR A 54 22.46 13.49 -10.14
N SER A 55 21.28 13.19 -9.60
CA SER A 55 21.17 12.16 -8.56
C SER A 55 21.34 10.77 -9.20
N SER A 56 22.56 10.24 -9.12
CA SER A 56 22.73 8.79 -9.15
C SER A 56 21.98 8.24 -7.94
N ARG A 57 20.82 7.62 -8.15
CA ARG A 57 20.05 6.93 -7.11
C ARG A 57 20.81 5.67 -6.69
N ASP A 58 21.80 5.88 -5.84
CA ASP A 58 22.39 4.84 -5.02
C ASP A 58 21.43 4.55 -3.84
N ASP A 59 20.45 3.66 -4.07
CA ASP A 59 19.51 3.16 -3.05
C ASP A 59 20.16 2.14 -2.09
N SER A 60 21.50 2.13 -2.00
CA SER A 60 22.25 1.21 -1.13
C SER A 60 22.57 1.79 0.25
N GLN A 61 22.04 2.97 0.61
CA GLN A 61 22.23 3.50 1.96
C GLN A 61 21.32 2.81 2.99
N ASN A 62 21.89 1.75 3.54
CA ASN A 62 21.52 0.92 4.68
C ASN A 62 21.42 1.71 6.02
N GLY A 63 20.66 2.80 6.07
CA GLY A 63 20.39 3.56 7.29
C GLY A 63 18.89 3.78 7.45
N THR A 64 18.39 3.76 8.68
CA THR A 64 17.01 4.01 9.12
C THR A 64 16.54 5.45 8.85
N THR A 65 16.81 6.00 7.66
CA THR A 65 16.49 7.39 7.32
C THR A 65 14.98 7.54 7.23
N GLY A 66 14.34 7.93 8.33
CA GLY A 66 12.90 8.24 8.40
C GLY A 66 12.11 7.48 9.47
N PHE A 67 12.64 6.40 10.05
CA PHE A 67 11.92 5.69 11.12
C PHE A 67 12.14 6.37 12.48
N PRO A 68 11.08 6.67 13.26
CA PRO A 68 11.23 7.41 14.52
C PRO A 68 11.86 6.55 15.61
N ALA A 69 12.87 7.11 16.30
CA ALA A 69 13.54 6.44 17.42
C ALA A 69 12.79 6.57 18.76
N ASP A 70 11.94 7.58 18.89
CA ASP A 70 11.28 7.95 20.16
C ASP A 70 9.82 7.48 20.26
N ILE A 71 9.35 6.68 19.29
CA ILE A 71 7.99 6.12 19.30
C ILE A 71 8.06 4.66 19.78
N ASP A 72 7.52 4.42 20.97
CA ASP A 72 7.47 3.09 21.58
C ASP A 72 6.76 2.08 20.67
N ASN A 73 7.26 0.85 20.64
CA ASN A 73 6.63 -0.21 19.85
C ASN A 73 5.38 -0.76 20.54
N ALA A 74 4.54 -1.47 19.79
CA ALA A 74 3.26 -1.96 20.29
C ALA A 74 3.38 -2.89 21.53
N LEU A 75 4.49 -3.63 21.68
CA LEU A 75 4.72 -4.45 22.87
C LEU A 75 5.01 -3.57 24.09
N VAL A 76 5.87 -2.56 23.97
CA VAL A 76 6.20 -1.62 25.06
C VAL A 76 4.96 -0.84 25.51
N GLN A 77 4.09 -0.49 24.57
CA GLN A 77 2.81 0.18 24.86
C GLN A 77 1.74 -0.76 25.48
N GLY A 78 2.03 -2.06 25.63
CA GLY A 78 1.08 -3.05 26.15
C GLY A 78 -0.08 -3.38 25.21
N LEU A 79 0.06 -3.06 23.91
CA LEU A 79 -0.91 -3.35 22.86
C LEU A 79 -0.70 -4.74 22.25
N ALA A 80 0.49 -5.33 22.44
CA ALA A 80 0.86 -6.65 21.98
C ALA A 80 1.29 -7.58 23.13
N THR A 81 1.26 -8.88 22.87
CA THR A 81 1.78 -9.93 23.76
C THR A 81 2.80 -10.81 23.05
N ASP A 82 3.82 -11.27 23.77
CA ASP A 82 4.75 -12.28 23.27
C ASP A 82 4.10 -13.66 23.19
N VAL A 83 3.98 -14.17 21.97
CA VAL A 83 3.34 -15.44 21.62
C VAL A 83 4.32 -16.37 20.91
N SER A 84 5.63 -16.12 21.03
CA SER A 84 6.69 -16.89 20.34
C SER A 84 6.59 -18.40 20.62
N SER A 85 6.10 -18.79 21.81
CA SER A 85 5.94 -20.21 22.17
C SER A 85 4.86 -20.95 21.37
N GLU A 86 3.94 -20.23 20.73
CA GLU A 86 2.90 -20.79 19.86
C GLU A 86 3.44 -21.12 18.45
N PHE A 87 4.58 -20.53 18.05
CA PHE A 87 5.14 -20.64 16.71
C PHE A 87 6.55 -21.21 16.71
N PRO A 88 6.76 -22.48 17.10
CA PRO A 88 8.09 -23.09 17.17
C PRO A 88 8.80 -23.20 15.81
N ALA A 89 8.08 -23.02 14.70
CA ALA A 89 8.66 -22.97 13.36
C ALA A 89 9.33 -21.62 13.03
N ILE A 90 8.93 -20.53 13.71
CA ILE A 90 9.52 -19.20 13.55
C ILE A 90 10.68 -19.09 14.55
N THR A 91 11.90 -18.97 14.04
CA THR A 91 13.12 -19.10 14.86
C THR A 91 14.09 -17.94 14.72
N ASP A 92 13.83 -17.01 13.81
CA ASP A 92 14.70 -15.87 13.51
C ASP A 92 14.45 -14.67 14.43
N LYS A 93 13.20 -14.44 14.85
CA LYS A 93 12.77 -13.31 15.69
C LYS A 93 11.63 -13.71 16.63
N PRO A 94 11.43 -13.01 17.76
CA PRO A 94 10.22 -13.15 18.56
C PRO A 94 8.96 -12.79 17.76
N VAL A 95 7.83 -13.36 18.17
CA VAL A 95 6.52 -13.13 17.55
C VAL A 95 5.62 -12.42 18.55
N TYR A 96 5.17 -11.22 18.19
CA TYR A 96 4.30 -10.38 19.01
C TYR A 96 2.93 -10.27 18.35
N ARG A 97 1.88 -10.63 19.09
CA ARG A 97 0.49 -10.55 18.63
C ARG A 97 -0.17 -9.32 19.21
N LEU A 98 -0.70 -8.45 18.34
CA LEU A 98 -1.54 -7.33 18.75
C LEU A 98 -2.85 -7.85 19.36
N SER A 99 -3.39 -7.12 20.33
CA SER A 99 -4.69 -7.43 20.92
C SER A 99 -5.76 -7.49 19.84
N ALA A 100 -6.68 -8.46 19.95
CA ALA A 100 -7.75 -8.62 18.96
C ALA A 100 -8.62 -7.37 18.85
N ASP A 101 -8.97 -6.99 17.61
CA ASP A 101 -9.79 -5.82 17.28
C ASP A 101 -9.28 -4.50 17.86
N THR A 102 -7.95 -4.38 18.03
CA THR A 102 -7.34 -3.20 18.64
C THR A 102 -7.52 -1.94 17.79
N THR A 103 -7.72 -0.81 18.47
CA THR A 103 -7.66 0.53 17.86
C THR A 103 -6.47 1.28 18.45
N LEU A 104 -5.50 1.60 17.62
CA LEU A 104 -4.35 2.42 17.98
C LEU A 104 -4.80 3.88 18.04
N ILE A 105 -4.71 4.50 19.21
CA ILE A 105 -5.16 5.89 19.47
C ILE A 105 -4.02 6.85 19.83
N ALA A 106 -2.79 6.36 19.72
CA ALA A 106 -1.56 7.12 19.86
C ALA A 106 -0.54 6.52 18.88
N ASP A 107 0.47 7.30 18.49
CA ASP A 107 1.50 6.84 17.56
C ASP A 107 2.15 5.55 18.06
N VAL A 108 2.28 4.57 17.17
CA VAL A 108 2.84 3.25 17.47
C VAL A 108 3.86 2.86 16.43
N SER A 109 4.92 2.18 16.85
CA SER A 109 5.91 1.61 15.95
C SER A 109 5.84 0.07 15.91
N LEU A 110 6.05 -0.51 14.72
CA LEU A 110 6.29 -1.94 14.52
C LEU A 110 7.73 -2.13 14.03
N THR A 111 8.60 -2.52 14.96
CA THR A 111 10.04 -2.64 14.76
C THR A 111 10.42 -3.94 14.06
N ASN A 112 11.58 -3.95 13.39
CA ASN A 112 12.03 -5.09 12.58
C ASN A 112 12.80 -6.15 13.37
N ASP A 113 12.89 -6.01 14.70
CA ASP A 113 13.44 -6.99 15.63
C ASP A 113 12.42 -8.05 16.06
N ALA A 114 11.17 -7.95 15.60
CA ALA A 114 10.09 -8.91 15.83
C ALA A 114 9.24 -9.15 14.57
N HIS A 115 8.49 -10.25 14.58
CA HIS A 115 7.33 -10.44 13.69
C HIS A 115 6.07 -9.98 14.40
N TRP A 116 5.16 -9.30 13.67
CA TRP A 116 3.95 -8.72 14.24
C TRP A 116 2.70 -9.40 13.70
N ILE A 117 1.92 -10.01 14.57
CA ILE A 117 0.62 -10.58 14.20
C ILE A 117 -0.47 -9.53 14.41
N VAL A 118 -1.29 -9.30 13.39
CA VAL A 118 -2.58 -8.62 13.50
C VAL A 118 -3.68 -9.65 13.80
N SER A 119 -4.65 -9.27 14.65
CA SER A 119 -5.76 -10.17 15.03
C SER A 119 -7.09 -9.43 14.95
N GLY A 120 -8.03 -9.96 14.16
CA GLY A 120 -9.25 -9.28 13.77
C GLY A 120 -8.95 -7.96 13.05
N ARG A 121 -9.75 -6.92 13.33
CA ARG A 121 -9.54 -5.58 12.78
C ARG A 121 -8.53 -4.80 13.61
N THR A 122 -7.30 -4.67 13.13
CA THR A 122 -6.34 -3.70 13.69
C THR A 122 -6.59 -2.33 13.04
N ALA A 123 -7.10 -1.36 13.80
CA ALA A 123 -7.40 -0.02 13.30
C ALA A 123 -6.36 1.01 13.75
N VAL A 124 -5.83 1.80 12.83
CA VAL A 124 -5.00 2.98 13.11
C VAL A 124 -5.91 4.20 13.16
N GLY A 125 -6.02 4.75 14.36
CA GLY A 125 -6.88 5.86 14.71
C GLY A 125 -8.37 5.57 14.68
N ASN A 126 -9.15 6.59 15.03
CA ASN A 126 -10.58 6.48 15.29
C ASN A 126 -11.37 7.52 14.51
N ASP A 127 -11.23 7.50 13.18
CA ASP A 127 -12.07 8.25 12.25
C ASP A 127 -12.22 9.75 12.61
N ARG A 128 -11.12 10.51 12.47
CA ARG A 128 -10.98 11.93 12.84
C ARG A 128 -11.07 12.26 14.34
N ALA A 129 -11.42 11.32 15.22
CA ALA A 129 -11.42 11.55 16.67
C ALA A 129 -10.02 11.41 17.28
N ASP A 130 -9.32 10.34 16.92
CA ASP A 130 -8.00 10.00 17.46
C ASP A 130 -7.01 9.83 16.29
N SER A 131 -6.45 10.95 15.80
CA SER A 131 -5.49 10.95 14.69
C SER A 131 -4.20 10.27 15.14
N THR A 132 -3.80 9.21 14.45
CA THR A 132 -2.69 8.34 14.86
C THR A 132 -1.79 8.02 13.66
N THR A 133 -0.49 7.90 13.88
CA THR A 133 0.45 7.38 12.86
C THR A 133 0.98 6.01 13.27
N LEU A 134 0.84 5.03 12.37
CA LEU A 134 1.49 3.74 12.49
C LEU A 134 2.81 3.77 11.70
N TYR A 135 3.93 3.62 12.40
CA TYR A 135 5.25 3.55 11.78
C TYR A 135 5.68 2.08 11.66
N ILE A 136 6.07 1.65 10.46
CA ILE A 136 6.56 0.29 10.22
C ILE A 136 8.00 0.36 9.74
N GLN A 137 8.91 -0.25 10.49
CA GLN A 137 10.32 -0.21 10.17
C GLN A 137 10.60 -1.05 8.90
N GLN A 138 11.56 -0.62 8.09
CA GLN A 138 12.03 -1.41 6.95
C GLN A 138 12.43 -2.84 7.38
N GLY A 139 12.08 -3.84 6.56
CA GLY A 139 12.34 -5.26 6.87
C GLY A 139 11.43 -5.87 7.95
N THR A 140 10.42 -5.14 8.44
CA THR A 140 9.40 -5.69 9.34
C THR A 140 8.46 -6.63 8.57
N THR A 141 8.07 -7.73 9.23
CA THR A 141 7.04 -8.65 8.74
C THR A 141 5.78 -8.53 9.60
N ILE A 142 4.65 -8.30 8.93
CA ILE A 142 3.31 -8.29 9.51
C ILE A 142 2.58 -9.56 9.03
N ILE A 143 1.88 -10.22 9.94
CA ILE A 143 1.30 -11.55 9.73
C ILE A 143 -0.18 -11.51 10.09
N GLY A 144 -1.04 -12.03 9.19
CA GLY A 144 -2.40 -12.43 9.54
C GLY A 144 -2.49 -13.94 9.79
N GLU A 145 -3.27 -14.35 10.79
CA GLU A 145 -3.48 -15.76 11.14
C GLU A 145 -4.74 -16.35 10.48
N SER A 146 -5.71 -15.50 10.20
CA SER A 146 -7.02 -15.82 9.63
C SER A 146 -7.39 -14.82 8.54
N GLY A 147 -8.25 -15.26 7.60
CA GLY A 147 -8.84 -14.40 6.58
C GLY A 147 -9.60 -13.17 7.12
N ASP A 148 -9.99 -13.21 8.40
CA ASP A 148 -10.69 -12.11 9.07
C ASP A 148 -9.72 -11.08 9.69
N ASP A 149 -8.41 -11.32 9.64
CA ASP A 149 -7.39 -10.42 10.18
C ASP A 149 -6.98 -9.38 9.13
N PHE A 150 -7.09 -8.10 9.45
CA PHE A 150 -6.69 -7.02 8.54
C PHE A 150 -6.23 -5.77 9.28
N LEU A 151 -5.46 -4.95 8.56
CA LEU A 151 -4.99 -3.65 9.02
C LEU A 151 -5.76 -2.55 8.29
N VAL A 152 -6.38 -1.63 9.03
CA VAL A 152 -7.06 -0.46 8.48
C VAL A 152 -6.50 0.84 9.04
N VAL A 153 -6.17 1.79 8.15
CA VAL A 153 -5.84 3.17 8.51
C VAL A 153 -7.09 4.01 8.30
N ARG A 154 -7.63 4.57 9.39
CA ARG A 154 -8.88 5.34 9.35
C ARG A 154 -8.61 6.82 9.06
N ARG A 155 -9.66 7.53 8.64
CA ARG A 155 -9.57 8.95 8.29
C ARG A 155 -8.87 9.79 9.35
N GLY A 156 -8.02 10.69 8.89
CA GLY A 156 -7.21 11.57 9.73
C GLY A 156 -5.98 10.88 10.35
N SER A 157 -5.78 9.59 10.07
CA SER A 157 -4.64 8.80 10.53
C SER A 157 -3.74 8.43 9.36
N GLN A 158 -2.51 8.02 9.68
CA GLN A 158 -1.45 7.79 8.70
C GLN A 158 -0.77 6.45 8.93
N ILE A 159 -0.19 5.91 7.86
CA ILE A 159 0.76 4.79 7.90
C ILE A 159 2.06 5.21 7.23
N GLU A 160 3.17 5.05 7.95
CA GLU A 160 4.52 5.28 7.44
C GLU A 160 5.22 3.93 7.32
N SER A 161 5.05 3.30 6.16
CA SER A 161 5.58 1.99 5.82
C SER A 161 6.63 2.14 4.71
N VAL A 162 7.84 2.54 5.11
CA VAL A 162 8.94 2.87 4.18
C VAL A 162 10.02 1.79 4.26
N GLY A 163 9.89 0.77 3.42
CA GLY A 163 10.92 -0.24 3.18
C GLY A 163 11.99 0.23 2.20
N THR A 164 12.94 -0.65 1.89
CA THR A 164 13.91 -0.48 0.80
C THR A 164 13.89 -1.70 -0.12
N ALA A 165 14.51 -1.61 -1.30
CA ALA A 165 14.63 -2.77 -2.20
C ALA A 165 15.31 -3.97 -1.51
N SER A 166 16.27 -3.71 -0.60
CA SER A 166 17.00 -4.75 0.13
C SER A 166 16.28 -5.23 1.40
N GLN A 167 15.40 -4.41 1.97
CA GLN A 167 14.67 -4.66 3.21
C GLN A 167 13.21 -4.20 3.04
N PRO A 168 12.42 -4.88 2.19
CA PRO A 168 11.03 -4.53 1.99
C PRO A 168 10.22 -4.84 3.25
N ILE A 169 9.10 -4.13 3.44
CA ILE A 169 8.12 -4.48 4.46
C ILE A 169 7.22 -5.57 3.87
N THR A 170 7.06 -6.67 4.60
CA THR A 170 6.25 -7.81 4.13
C THR A 170 4.99 -7.94 4.98
N MET A 171 3.83 -7.95 4.35
CA MET A 171 2.54 -8.25 4.97
C MET A 171 2.01 -9.55 4.37
N THR A 172 1.83 -10.59 5.18
CA THR A 172 1.63 -11.96 4.67
C THR A 172 0.79 -12.82 5.62
N SER A 173 0.53 -14.07 5.25
CA SER A 173 -0.17 -15.04 6.08
C SER A 173 0.79 -15.82 7.00
N ILE A 174 0.25 -16.37 8.10
CA ILE A 174 1.01 -17.25 8.99
C ILE A 174 1.50 -18.51 8.26
N GLN A 175 0.78 -18.98 7.24
CA GLN A 175 1.19 -20.14 6.46
C GLN A 175 2.47 -19.89 5.67
N ASP A 176 2.62 -18.70 5.08
CA ASP A 176 3.80 -18.30 4.33
C ASP A 176 5.07 -18.29 5.21
N VAL A 177 4.99 -17.70 6.42
CA VAL A 177 6.16 -17.62 7.32
C VAL A 177 6.49 -18.92 8.04
N THR A 178 5.53 -19.86 8.12
CA THR A 178 5.75 -21.19 8.73
C THR A 178 6.09 -22.28 7.70
N GLY A 179 6.12 -21.94 6.40
CA GLY A 179 6.37 -22.90 5.32
C GLY A 179 5.23 -23.88 5.08
N SER A 180 4.01 -23.51 5.46
CA SER A 180 2.78 -24.26 5.21
C SER A 180 2.21 -23.93 3.83
N GLU A 181 1.19 -24.67 3.39
CA GLU A 181 0.51 -24.40 2.10
C GLU A 181 -0.11 -23.00 2.07
N THR A 182 0.23 -22.21 1.05
CA THR A 182 -0.24 -20.83 0.87
C THR A 182 -1.40 -20.75 -0.11
N ALA A 183 -2.37 -19.88 0.18
CA ALA A 183 -3.54 -19.62 -0.66
C ALA A 183 -3.98 -18.15 -0.53
N ILE A 184 -4.82 -17.69 -1.47
CA ILE A 184 -5.49 -16.38 -1.36
C ILE A 184 -6.45 -16.35 -0.17
N GLY A 185 -6.62 -15.18 0.47
CA GLY A 185 -7.57 -14.99 1.56
C GLY A 185 -7.19 -15.66 2.87
N GLN A 186 -5.89 -15.93 3.06
CA GLN A 186 -5.36 -16.39 4.34
C GLN A 186 -5.25 -15.24 5.35
N TRP A 187 -5.32 -13.99 4.89
CA TRP A 187 -5.62 -12.80 5.68
C TRP A 187 -6.38 -11.75 4.85
N GLY A 188 -6.93 -10.74 5.51
CA GLY A 188 -7.82 -9.77 4.89
C GLY A 188 -7.10 -8.77 3.99
N GLY A 189 -5.98 -8.21 4.43
CA GLY A 189 -5.17 -7.25 3.67
C GLY A 189 -5.02 -5.90 4.36
N LEU A 190 -4.63 -4.88 3.56
CA LEU A 190 -4.43 -3.51 4.01
C LEU A 190 -5.53 -2.58 3.48
N VAL A 191 -6.11 -1.76 4.34
CA VAL A 191 -7.15 -0.80 3.96
C VAL A 191 -6.74 0.61 4.38
N LEU A 192 -6.71 1.56 3.43
CA LEU A 192 -6.49 2.98 3.69
C LEU A 192 -7.78 3.75 3.41
N LEU A 193 -8.32 4.39 4.44
CA LEU A 193 -9.54 5.20 4.39
C LEU A 193 -9.17 6.67 4.60
N GLY A 194 -9.19 7.45 3.53
CA GLY A 194 -8.78 8.86 3.54
C GLY A 194 -9.95 9.85 3.60
N ASN A 195 -9.59 11.13 3.72
CA ASN A 195 -10.50 12.28 3.73
C ASN A 195 -10.72 12.95 2.36
N ALA A 196 -10.22 12.37 1.28
CA ALA A 196 -10.44 12.91 -0.05
C ALA A 196 -11.89 12.69 -0.53
N PRO A 197 -12.39 13.56 -1.42
CA PRO A 197 -13.70 13.37 -2.03
C PRO A 197 -13.86 12.00 -2.68
N ALA A 198 -15.02 11.40 -2.51
CA ALA A 198 -15.42 10.17 -3.18
C ALA A 198 -16.70 10.43 -3.99
N ASN A 199 -16.89 9.70 -5.09
CA ASN A 199 -18.09 9.82 -5.92
C ASN A 199 -19.38 9.54 -5.11
N SER A 200 -19.27 8.67 -4.11
CA SER A 200 -20.37 8.31 -3.20
C SER A 200 -20.65 9.36 -2.10
N CYS A 201 -19.96 10.50 -2.12
CA CYS A 201 -20.28 11.64 -1.26
C CYS A 201 -21.49 12.43 -1.80
N GLY A 202 -22.31 12.97 -0.90
CA GLY A 202 -23.53 13.72 -1.25
C GLY A 202 -24.71 12.84 -1.65
N ASP A 203 -25.80 13.46 -2.11
CA ASP A 203 -27.05 12.79 -2.46
C ASP A 203 -26.98 11.87 -3.69
N GLN A 204 -25.86 11.86 -4.42
CA GLN A 204 -25.65 11.13 -5.68
C GLN A 204 -26.45 11.70 -6.86
N GLN A 205 -26.89 12.96 -6.78
CA GLN A 205 -27.58 13.69 -7.84
C GLN A 205 -26.82 14.98 -8.21
N GLY A 206 -25.77 14.82 -9.02
CA GLY A 206 -24.92 15.93 -9.46
C GLY A 206 -23.67 16.05 -8.60
N GLU A 207 -23.00 17.21 -8.68
CA GLU A 207 -21.80 17.48 -7.91
C GLU A 207 -22.15 17.68 -6.43
N ALA A 208 -21.44 17.00 -5.53
CA ALA A 208 -21.62 17.17 -4.09
C ALA A 208 -21.31 18.62 -3.68
N THR A 209 -22.16 19.19 -2.82
CA THR A 209 -21.93 20.49 -2.21
C THR A 209 -20.77 20.45 -1.21
N ALA A 210 -20.23 21.61 -0.85
CA ALA A 210 -19.16 21.71 0.14
C ALA A 210 -19.56 21.12 1.51
N ASP A 211 -20.80 21.32 1.94
CA ASP A 211 -21.32 20.78 3.20
C ASP A 211 -21.48 19.26 3.14
N GLU A 212 -21.93 18.72 2.00
CA GLU A 212 -22.01 17.26 1.77
C GLU A 212 -20.63 16.60 1.76
N LEU A 213 -19.64 17.23 1.14
CA LEU A 213 -18.25 16.74 1.17
C LEU A 213 -17.67 16.78 2.58
N ALA A 214 -17.87 17.87 3.33
CA ALA A 214 -17.36 18.01 4.69
C ALA A 214 -17.93 16.94 5.65
N ASN A 215 -19.20 16.56 5.45
CA ASN A 215 -19.89 15.55 6.25
C ASN A 215 -19.93 14.17 5.58
N CYS A 216 -19.20 13.97 4.48
CA CYS A 216 -19.19 12.70 3.77
C CYS A 216 -18.67 11.57 4.67
N GLY A 217 -19.30 10.40 4.59
CA GLY A 217 -18.91 9.18 5.28
C GLY A 217 -19.47 7.97 4.55
N VAL A 218 -18.70 7.46 3.58
CA VAL A 218 -19.05 6.28 2.79
C VAL A 218 -18.53 5.06 3.52
N SER A 219 -19.39 4.08 3.80
CA SER A 219 -18.96 2.83 4.43
C SER A 219 -18.06 2.03 3.48
N ALA A 220 -16.89 1.63 3.96
CA ALA A 220 -16.04 0.65 3.29
C ALA A 220 -16.56 -0.78 3.55
N GLU A 221 -16.17 -1.69 2.66
CA GLU A 221 -16.37 -3.14 2.83
C GLU A 221 -15.59 -3.68 4.04
N GLY A 222 -16.00 -4.85 4.52
CA GLY A 222 -15.37 -5.58 5.63
C GLY A 222 -15.42 -4.88 6.98
N ASP A 223 -16.42 -4.03 7.21
CA ASP A 223 -16.54 -3.20 8.42
C ASP A 223 -15.25 -2.42 8.72
N ALA A 224 -14.50 -2.00 7.69
CA ALA A 224 -13.23 -1.32 7.90
C ALA A 224 -13.42 0.09 8.52
N GLY A 225 -14.54 0.74 8.21
CA GLY A 225 -14.91 2.06 8.69
C GLY A 225 -15.48 2.92 7.56
N GLN A 226 -15.40 4.24 7.73
CA GLN A 226 -15.86 5.20 6.73
C GLN A 226 -14.68 5.89 6.04
N PHE A 227 -14.86 6.22 4.76
CA PHE A 227 -13.96 7.07 3.98
C PHE A 227 -14.72 8.25 3.37
N GLY A 228 -13.99 9.17 2.76
CA GLY A 228 -14.56 10.33 2.09
C GLY A 228 -14.48 11.59 2.96
N GLY A 229 -14.44 12.74 2.29
CA GLY A 229 -14.36 14.05 2.91
C GLY A 229 -14.18 15.16 1.87
N ASN A 230 -13.71 16.33 2.32
CA ASN A 230 -13.47 17.50 1.49
C ASN A 230 -11.99 17.86 1.33
N ILE A 231 -11.06 16.97 1.71
CA ILE A 231 -9.62 17.23 1.72
C ILE A 231 -8.97 16.51 0.53
N SER A 232 -8.96 17.14 -0.65
CA SER A 232 -8.44 16.53 -1.88
C SER A 232 -6.97 16.12 -1.78
N ASP A 233 -6.21 16.82 -0.95
CA ASP A 233 -4.81 16.60 -0.64
C ASP A 233 -4.62 15.86 0.71
N ASP A 234 -5.60 15.06 1.14
CA ASP A 234 -5.46 14.21 2.33
C ASP A 234 -4.20 13.36 2.23
N ASN A 235 -3.42 13.35 3.30
CA ASN A 235 -2.25 12.50 3.43
C ASN A 235 -2.58 11.34 4.37
N SER A 236 -2.90 10.18 3.82
CA SER A 236 -3.02 8.90 4.52
C SER A 236 -1.67 8.20 4.80
N GLY A 237 -0.54 8.83 4.44
CA GLY A 237 0.82 8.36 4.74
C GLY A 237 1.64 7.93 3.51
N THR A 238 2.68 7.12 3.76
CA THR A 238 3.62 6.62 2.76
C THR A 238 3.70 5.09 2.77
N LEU A 239 3.47 4.47 1.62
CA LEU A 239 3.78 3.06 1.36
C LEU A 239 4.92 2.99 0.33
N LYS A 240 6.08 2.46 0.73
CA LYS A 240 7.23 2.29 -0.17
C LYS A 240 7.91 0.95 0.03
N TYR A 241 8.17 0.20 -1.05
CA TYR A 241 8.76 -1.15 -0.99
C TYR A 241 7.99 -2.09 -0.05
N VAL A 242 6.69 -2.25 -0.32
CA VAL A 242 5.77 -3.09 0.46
C VAL A 242 5.34 -4.29 -0.37
N LEU A 243 5.46 -5.48 0.22
CA LEU A 243 4.96 -6.74 -0.35
C LEU A 243 3.71 -7.15 0.43
N VAL A 244 2.58 -7.26 -0.24
CA VAL A 244 1.35 -7.81 0.31
C VAL A 244 1.13 -9.16 -0.35
N LYS A 245 1.07 -10.25 0.43
CA LYS A 245 0.99 -11.61 -0.10
C LYS A 245 -0.15 -12.39 0.55
N GLN A 246 -0.82 -13.29 -0.18
CA GLN A 246 -1.86 -14.19 0.36
C GLN A 246 -3.06 -13.47 1.02
N ALA A 247 -3.20 -12.17 0.78
CA ALA A 247 -4.32 -11.36 1.23
C ALA A 247 -5.57 -11.59 0.35
N GLY A 248 -6.68 -10.92 0.64
CA GLY A 248 -7.87 -10.94 -0.21
C GLY A 248 -8.90 -11.98 0.22
N LYS A 249 -9.83 -11.59 1.11
CA LYS A 249 -10.85 -12.48 1.67
C LYS A 249 -12.26 -12.02 1.29
N THR A 250 -13.01 -12.91 0.63
CA THR A 250 -14.46 -12.74 0.47
C THR A 250 -15.18 -12.97 1.80
N LEU A 251 -15.95 -11.98 2.25
CA LEU A 251 -16.74 -12.02 3.49
C LEU A 251 -18.22 -12.36 3.22
N GLY A 252 -18.69 -12.07 2.01
CA GLY A 252 -20.04 -12.38 1.56
C GLY A 252 -20.27 -11.95 0.12
N ASN A 253 -21.52 -12.02 -0.33
CA ASN A 253 -21.88 -11.59 -1.68
C ASN A 253 -21.66 -10.08 -1.83
N GLY A 254 -20.58 -9.69 -2.52
CA GLY A 254 -20.24 -8.30 -2.78
C GLY A 254 -19.69 -7.55 -1.56
N ASP A 255 -19.10 -8.27 -0.60
CA ASP A 255 -18.37 -7.70 0.54
C ASP A 255 -17.05 -8.47 0.70
N GLU A 256 -15.93 -7.79 0.47
CA GLU A 256 -14.61 -8.40 0.39
C GLU A 256 -13.53 -7.50 1.01
N LEU A 257 -12.57 -8.10 1.71
CA LEU A 257 -11.30 -7.45 1.99
C LEU A 257 -10.36 -7.73 0.82
N ASN A 258 -9.82 -6.68 0.19
CA ASN A 258 -8.88 -6.80 -0.92
C ASN A 258 -7.44 -6.94 -0.41
N GLY A 259 -6.50 -7.28 -1.30
CA GLY A 259 -5.08 -7.22 -0.95
C GLY A 259 -4.66 -5.85 -0.41
N ILE A 260 -4.97 -4.80 -1.18
CA ILE A 260 -4.92 -3.41 -0.72
C ILE A 260 -6.17 -2.67 -1.19
N THR A 261 -6.80 -1.91 -0.30
CA THR A 261 -7.89 -0.99 -0.61
C THR A 261 -7.44 0.46 -0.37
N PHE A 262 -7.60 1.33 -1.37
CA PHE A 262 -7.45 2.78 -1.23
C PHE A 262 -8.81 3.45 -1.43
N ALA A 263 -9.45 3.88 -0.36
CA ALA A 263 -10.77 4.50 -0.40
C ALA A 263 -10.71 5.95 0.07
N GLY A 264 -11.03 6.89 -0.83
CA GLY A 264 -10.98 8.33 -0.51
C GLY A 264 -9.60 8.84 -0.10
N VAL A 265 -8.52 8.27 -0.63
CA VAL A 265 -7.14 8.69 -0.35
C VAL A 265 -6.77 9.91 -1.20
N GLY A 266 -6.09 10.90 -0.60
CA GLY A 266 -5.78 12.18 -1.24
C GLY A 266 -4.47 12.21 -2.01
N SER A 267 -4.24 13.30 -2.73
CA SER A 267 -3.07 13.47 -3.61
C SER A 267 -1.74 13.63 -2.88
N ALA A 268 -1.75 13.83 -1.56
CA ALA A 268 -0.54 13.91 -0.75
C ALA A 268 -0.05 12.53 -0.26
N THR A 269 -0.84 11.47 -0.40
CA THR A 269 -0.42 10.10 -0.09
C THR A 269 0.56 9.56 -1.12
N THR A 270 1.63 8.94 -0.63
CA THR A 270 2.67 8.36 -1.50
C THR A 270 2.56 6.84 -1.50
N VAL A 271 2.48 6.25 -2.69
CA VAL A 271 2.46 4.80 -2.90
C VAL A 271 3.45 4.47 -4.02
N ASP A 272 4.53 3.76 -3.69
CA ASP A 272 5.62 3.46 -4.62
C ASP A 272 6.24 2.08 -4.35
N TYR A 273 6.69 1.37 -5.39
CA TYR A 273 7.24 0.01 -5.30
C TYR A 273 6.39 -0.98 -4.49
N ILE A 274 5.12 -1.18 -4.90
CA ILE A 274 4.19 -2.10 -4.25
C ILE A 274 4.06 -3.39 -5.05
N GLN A 275 4.08 -4.53 -4.37
CA GLN A 275 3.69 -5.83 -4.92
C GLN A 275 2.46 -6.36 -4.16
N VAL A 276 1.48 -6.86 -4.93
CA VAL A 276 0.28 -7.54 -4.41
C VAL A 276 0.11 -8.86 -5.16
#